data_AF-A0A938EYT5-F1
#
_entry.id   AF-A0A938EYT5-F1
#
_cell.length_a   1.000
_cell.length_b   1.000
_cell.length_c   1.000
_cell.angle_alpha   90.00
_cell.angle_beta   90.00
_cell.angle_gamma   90.00
#
_symmetry.space_group_name_H-M   'P 1'
#
loop_
_entity.id
_entity.type
_entity.pdbx_description
1 polymer ?
#
loop_
_entity_poly.entity_id
_entity_poly.type
_entity_poly.pdbx_seq_one_letter_code
_entity_poly.pdbx_strand_id
1 'polypeptide(L)'
;MVDNSKTSRKKILLWEMWGILFIFLSGAFFHFIFELSGGNAVVGLIGAVNESVWEHIKIGFWPAFILAVIEFFLWGRRTKNFLIAKGISFIIIGVSITGIYYLVVYLGIENLAVDITNFFISIAVAQVISYRLILIQRHHTGVKIIGAVLILASLTAFCLLSYFAPDCPIFKDPVTGGYGIFPAENMSGWKFQ
;
A
#
# COMPACT_ATOMS: atom_id res chain seq x y z
N MET A 1 24.18 14.81 -4.30
CA MET A 1 24.03 13.36 -4.10
C MET A 1 23.83 13.11 -2.62
N VAL A 2 22.90 12.22 -2.23
CA VAL A 2 22.92 11.70 -0.85
C VAL A 2 24.18 10.85 -0.73
N ASP A 3 25.14 11.31 0.09
CA ASP A 3 26.38 10.55 0.29
C ASP A 3 26.07 9.22 0.99
N ASN A 4 26.92 8.22 0.78
CA ASN A 4 26.74 6.91 1.43
C ASN A 4 27.37 6.87 2.84
N SER A 5 27.49 8.02 3.49
CA SER A 5 28.09 8.14 4.83
C SER A 5 27.23 7.43 5.87
N LYS A 6 27.86 7.03 6.98
CA LYS A 6 27.15 6.43 8.12
C LYS A 6 26.01 7.33 8.63
N THR A 7 26.21 8.64 8.62
CA THR A 7 25.20 9.64 9.05
C THR A 7 23.99 9.67 8.11
N SER A 8 24.24 9.64 6.81
CA SER A 8 23.19 9.59 5.79
C SER A 8 22.35 8.32 5.87
N ARG A 9 22.99 7.14 6.01
CA ARG A 9 22.30 5.86 6.18
C ARG A 9 21.39 5.83 7.41
N LYS A 10 21.88 6.33 8.55
CA LYS A 10 21.08 6.44 9.78
C LYS A 10 19.85 7.31 9.57
N LYS A 11 19.98 8.45 8.88
CA LYS A 11 18.84 9.33 8.58
C LYS A 11 17.80 8.63 7.70
N ILE A 12 18.21 7.95 6.63
CA ILE A 12 17.29 7.21 5.75
C ILE A 12 16.61 6.08 6.52
N LEU A 13 17.35 5.33 7.34
CA LEU A 13 16.78 4.27 8.18
C LEU A 13 15.70 4.83 9.12
N LEU A 14 15.94 5.97 9.75
CA LEU A 14 14.95 6.63 10.60
C LEU A 14 13.71 7.04 9.82
N TRP A 15 13.85 7.57 8.60
CA TRP A 15 12.72 7.88 7.72
C TRP A 15 11.88 6.65 7.41
N GLU A 16 12.51 5.53 7.05
CA GLU A 16 11.82 4.28 6.72
C GLU A 16 11.15 3.68 7.97
N MET A 17 11.78 3.75 9.15
CA MET A 17 11.18 3.32 10.43
C MET A 17 9.97 4.16 10.82
N TRP A 18 10.07 5.48 10.73
CA TRP A 18 8.92 6.37 10.93
C TRP A 18 7.84 6.14 9.88
N GLY A 19 8.26 5.82 8.65
CA GLY A 19 7.37 5.48 7.55
C GLY A 19 6.50 4.27 7.85
N ILE A 20 7.05 3.23 8.48
CA ILE A 20 6.26 2.06 8.91
C ILE A 20 5.09 2.50 9.80
N LEU A 21 5.37 3.29 10.84
CA LEU A 21 4.33 3.74 11.78
C LEU A 21 3.32 4.67 11.11
N PHE A 22 3.79 5.60 10.29
CA PHE A 22 2.93 6.54 9.57
C PHE A 22 1.98 5.80 8.62
N ILE A 23 2.50 4.89 7.79
CA ILE A 23 1.72 4.14 6.81
C ILE A 23 0.72 3.24 7.52
N PHE A 24 1.14 2.54 8.57
CA PHE A 24 0.27 1.65 9.33
C PHE A 24 -0.91 2.38 9.96
N LEU A 25 -0.66 3.48 10.69
CA LEU A 25 -1.71 4.26 11.35
C LEU A 25 -2.63 4.96 10.34
N SER A 26 -2.06 5.53 9.29
CA SER A 26 -2.84 6.17 8.23
C SER A 26 -3.65 5.17 7.42
N GLY A 27 -3.13 3.97 7.20
CA GLY A 27 -3.84 2.87 6.55
C GLY A 27 -5.05 2.42 7.36
N ALA A 28 -4.88 2.26 8.69
CA ALA A 28 -6.00 1.98 9.59
C ALA A 28 -7.06 3.11 9.53
N PHE A 29 -6.64 4.37 9.48
CA PHE A 29 -7.58 5.47 9.27
C PHE A 29 -8.29 5.38 7.91
N PHE A 30 -7.55 5.09 6.84
CA PHE A 30 -8.09 4.96 5.47
C PHE A 30 -9.01 3.76 5.28
N HIS A 31 -8.92 2.76 6.15
CA HIS A 31 -9.91 1.69 6.20
C HIS A 31 -11.31 2.25 6.50
N PHE A 32 -11.43 3.18 7.47
CA PHE A 32 -12.72 3.71 7.91
C PHE A 32 -13.23 4.96 7.15
N ILE A 33 -12.36 5.71 6.46
CA ILE A 33 -12.77 7.02 5.89
C ILE A 33 -13.92 6.95 4.89
N PHE A 34 -14.07 5.85 4.15
CA PHE A 34 -15.14 5.72 3.17
C PHE A 34 -16.51 5.64 3.85
N GLU A 35 -16.63 4.82 4.89
CA GLU A 35 -17.83 4.74 5.71
C GLU A 35 -18.10 6.06 6.44
N LEU A 36 -17.08 6.67 7.04
CA LEU A 36 -17.18 7.97 7.73
C LEU A 36 -17.64 9.09 6.79
N SER A 37 -17.39 8.96 5.48
CA SER A 37 -17.86 9.90 4.46
C SER A 37 -19.29 9.67 3.97
N GLY A 38 -19.97 8.64 4.49
CA GLY A 38 -21.30 8.23 4.02
C GLY A 38 -21.28 7.58 2.64
N GLY A 39 -20.20 6.89 2.28
CA GLY A 39 -20.07 6.22 0.98
C GLY A 39 -19.74 7.18 -0.18
N ASN A 40 -19.03 8.28 0.08
CA ASN A 40 -18.65 9.24 -0.96
C ASN A 40 -17.67 8.60 -1.96
N ALA A 41 -18.07 8.53 -3.23
CA ALA A 41 -17.26 7.94 -4.30
C ALA A 41 -15.83 8.52 -4.35
N VAL A 42 -15.67 9.84 -4.22
CA VAL A 42 -14.35 10.48 -4.24
C VAL A 42 -13.47 9.98 -3.10
N VAL A 43 -14.04 9.75 -1.91
CA VAL A 43 -13.32 9.15 -0.78
C VAL A 43 -13.01 7.68 -1.04
N GLY A 44 -13.87 6.96 -1.78
CA GLY A 44 -13.62 5.58 -2.23
C GLY A 44 -12.41 5.42 -3.16
N LEU A 45 -11.87 6.51 -3.74
CA LEU A 45 -10.58 6.45 -4.45
C LEU A 45 -9.42 6.10 -3.52
N ILE A 46 -9.51 6.52 -2.25
CA ILE A 46 -8.42 6.38 -1.27
C ILE A 46 -8.74 5.40 -0.15
N GLY A 47 -9.99 5.38 0.33
CA GLY A 47 -10.43 4.52 1.41
C GLY A 47 -10.85 3.13 0.96
N ALA A 48 -10.89 2.19 1.91
CA ALA A 48 -11.42 0.85 1.66
C ALA A 48 -12.94 0.94 1.40
N VAL A 49 -13.39 0.47 0.24
CA VAL A 49 -14.83 0.44 -0.09
C VAL A 49 -15.51 -0.87 0.28
N ASN A 50 -14.72 -1.90 0.57
CA ASN A 50 -15.14 -3.22 1.05
C ASN A 50 -13.93 -3.93 1.72
N GLU A 51 -14.11 -5.16 2.18
CA GLU A 51 -13.07 -5.94 2.89
C GLU A 51 -12.18 -6.79 1.98
N SER A 52 -12.18 -6.56 0.67
CA SER A 52 -11.36 -7.34 -0.26
C SER A 52 -9.86 -7.11 -0.04
N VAL A 53 -9.04 -8.07 -0.46
CA VAL A 53 -7.57 -7.98 -0.40
C VAL A 53 -7.08 -6.74 -1.16
N TRP A 54 -7.69 -6.43 -2.30
CA TRP A 54 -7.37 -5.25 -3.10
C TRP A 54 -7.51 -3.95 -2.32
N GLU A 55 -8.59 -3.81 -1.54
CA GLU A 55 -8.85 -2.62 -0.74
C GLU A 55 -7.82 -2.48 0.39
N HIS A 56 -7.40 -3.59 1.00
CA HIS A 56 -6.29 -3.63 1.96
C HIS A 56 -4.95 -3.19 1.35
N ILE A 57 -4.66 -3.60 0.11
CA ILE A 57 -3.48 -3.13 -0.61
C ILE A 57 -3.59 -1.63 -0.89
N LYS A 58 -4.77 -1.15 -1.31
CA LYS A 58 -5.02 0.27 -1.62
C LYS A 58 -4.78 1.18 -0.42
N ILE A 59 -5.30 0.83 0.75
CA ILE A 59 -5.09 1.61 1.99
C ILE A 59 -3.65 1.51 2.51
N GLY A 60 -2.88 0.49 2.14
CA GLY A 60 -1.44 0.45 2.36
C GLY A 60 -0.66 1.33 1.37
N PHE A 61 -1.10 1.35 0.11
CA PHE A 61 -0.47 2.12 -0.96
C PHE A 61 -0.60 3.63 -0.77
N TRP A 62 -1.81 4.15 -0.52
CA TRP A 62 -2.03 5.60 -0.53
C TRP A 62 -1.20 6.37 0.51
N PRO A 63 -1.14 5.95 1.79
CA PRO A 63 -0.24 6.56 2.76
C PRO A 63 1.24 6.42 2.37
N ALA A 64 1.64 5.26 1.84
CA ALA A 64 3.01 5.04 1.38
C ALA A 64 3.37 5.97 0.21
N PHE A 65 2.43 6.22 -0.71
CA PHE A 65 2.58 7.16 -1.80
C PHE A 65 2.69 8.60 -1.30
N ILE A 66 1.80 9.04 -0.40
CA ILE A 66 1.85 10.37 0.22
C ILE A 66 3.20 10.59 0.90
N LEU A 67 3.68 9.61 1.69
CA LEU A 67 4.99 9.69 2.33
C LEU A 67 6.12 9.76 1.31
N ALA A 68 6.08 8.94 0.26
CA ALA A 68 7.10 8.96 -0.79
C ALA A 68 7.15 10.32 -1.51
N VAL A 69 6.01 10.98 -1.72
CA VAL A 69 5.95 12.35 -2.24
C VAL A 69 6.66 13.31 -1.28
N ILE A 70 6.31 13.28 0.01
CA ILE A 70 6.95 14.13 1.04
C ILE A 70 8.47 13.91 1.06
N GLU A 71 8.91 12.66 1.16
CA GLU A 71 10.33 12.29 1.17
C GLU A 71 11.04 12.73 -0.11
N PHE A 72 10.39 12.64 -1.28
CA PHE A 72 10.96 13.09 -2.55
C PHE A 72 11.33 14.57 -2.49
N PHE A 73 10.43 15.42 -2.00
CA PHE A 73 10.67 16.86 -1.88
C PHE A 73 11.70 17.20 -0.80
N LEU A 74 11.72 16.48 0.32
CA LEU A 74 12.65 16.73 1.42
C LEU A 74 14.09 16.29 1.13
N TRP A 75 14.28 15.09 0.58
CA TRP A 75 15.62 14.54 0.37
C TRP A 75 15.75 13.59 -0.84
N GLY A 76 14.67 12.95 -1.27
CA GLY A 76 14.67 11.94 -2.34
C GLY A 76 15.15 12.45 -3.70
N ARG A 77 14.96 13.74 -4.01
CA ARG A 77 15.53 14.40 -5.22
C ARG A 77 17.05 14.22 -5.36
N ARG A 78 17.76 14.05 -4.25
CA ARG A 78 19.23 13.89 -4.21
C ARG A 78 19.67 12.43 -4.40
N THR A 79 18.71 11.50 -4.46
CA THR A 79 18.92 10.04 -4.53
C THR A 79 18.43 9.53 -5.88
N LYS A 80 19.33 8.94 -6.67
CA LYS A 80 18.99 8.44 -8.02
C LYS A 80 18.01 7.26 -8.00
N ASN A 81 18.14 6.38 -7.00
CA ASN A 81 17.33 5.17 -6.87
C ASN A 81 16.02 5.39 -6.10
N PHE A 82 15.67 6.64 -5.75
CA PHE A 82 14.50 6.90 -4.92
C PHE A 82 13.20 6.41 -5.57
N LEU A 83 12.97 6.77 -6.84
CA LEU A 83 11.72 6.40 -7.53
C LEU A 83 11.61 4.89 -7.73
N ILE A 84 12.70 4.18 -8.06
CA ILE A 84 12.66 2.72 -8.19
C ILE A 84 12.44 2.05 -6.84
N ALA A 85 13.06 2.56 -5.77
CA ALA A 85 12.92 1.99 -4.44
C ALA A 85 11.48 2.09 -3.95
N LYS A 86 10.86 3.27 -4.11
CA LYS A 86 9.46 3.49 -3.74
C LYS A 86 8.50 2.73 -4.66
N GLY A 87 8.73 2.75 -5.97
CA GLY A 87 7.94 1.96 -6.92
C GLY A 87 7.94 0.46 -6.61
N ILE A 88 9.12 -0.13 -6.36
CA ILE A 88 9.21 -1.55 -5.94
C ILE A 88 8.56 -1.76 -4.58
N SER A 89 8.76 -0.85 -3.62
CA SER A 89 8.15 -0.99 -2.29
C SER A 89 6.62 -1.06 -2.34
N PHE A 90 5.98 -0.32 -3.25
CA PHE A 90 4.52 -0.39 -3.44
C PHE A 90 4.06 -1.74 -3.95
N ILE A 91 4.82 -2.34 -4.88
CA ILE A 91 4.55 -3.70 -5.37
C ILE A 91 4.74 -4.72 -4.24
N ILE A 92 5.78 -4.55 -3.42
CA ILE A 92 6.03 -5.42 -2.26
C ILE A 92 4.88 -5.36 -1.26
N ILE A 93 4.32 -4.18 -0.95
CA ILE A 93 3.13 -4.07 -0.09
C ILE A 93 2.02 -4.99 -0.63
N GLY A 94 1.71 -4.87 -1.92
CA GLY A 94 0.66 -5.67 -2.55
C GLY A 94 0.92 -7.17 -2.53
N VAL A 95 2.13 -7.58 -2.93
CA VAL A 95 2.53 -9.00 -2.97
C VAL A 95 2.56 -9.61 -1.56
N SER A 96 3.08 -8.88 -0.57
CA SER A 96 3.15 -9.37 0.81
C SER A 96 1.77 -9.50 1.45
N ILE A 97 0.89 -8.49 1.31
CA ILE A 97 -0.48 -8.54 1.85
C ILE A 97 -1.21 -9.74 1.25
N THR A 98 -1.17 -9.87 -0.09
CA THR A 98 -1.85 -10.94 -0.82
C THR A 98 -1.31 -12.33 -0.43
N GLY A 99 0.01 -12.49 -0.44
CA GLY A 99 0.66 -13.77 -0.19
C GLY A 99 0.45 -14.27 1.23
N ILE A 100 0.58 -13.38 2.22
CA ILE A 100 0.34 -13.74 3.62
C ILE A 100 -1.14 -14.01 3.86
N TYR A 101 -2.05 -13.19 3.30
CA TYR A 101 -3.49 -13.38 3.44
C TYR A 101 -3.94 -14.77 2.96
N TYR A 102 -3.62 -15.14 1.72
CA TYR A 102 -4.03 -16.45 1.21
C TYR A 102 -3.33 -17.61 1.92
N LEU A 103 -2.11 -17.40 2.43
CA LEU A 103 -1.45 -18.41 3.25
C LEU A 103 -2.20 -18.64 4.57
N VAL A 104 -2.63 -17.60 5.28
CA VAL A 104 -3.34 -17.76 6.56
C VAL A 104 -4.75 -18.32 6.38
N VAL A 105 -5.45 -17.90 5.33
CA VAL A 105 -6.75 -18.47 4.93
C VAL A 105 -6.62 -19.95 4.60
N TYR A 106 -5.59 -20.34 3.84
CA TYR A 106 -5.32 -21.76 3.56
C TYR A 106 -5.05 -22.58 4.83
N LEU A 107 -4.45 -21.97 5.85
CA LEU A 107 -4.23 -22.60 7.15
C LEU A 107 -5.48 -22.60 8.05
N GLY A 108 -6.61 -22.03 7.59
CA GLY A 108 -7.85 -21.92 8.35
C GLY A 108 -7.77 -20.92 9.51
N ILE A 109 -6.87 -19.95 9.44
CA ILE A 109 -6.69 -18.93 10.47
C ILE A 109 -7.27 -17.62 9.96
N GLU A 110 -8.46 -17.28 10.43
CA GLU A 110 -9.17 -16.07 10.05
C GLU A 110 -9.55 -15.30 11.31
N ASN A 111 -8.82 -14.22 11.59
CA ASN A 111 -9.19 -13.27 12.62
C ASN A 111 -8.54 -11.91 12.38
N LEU A 112 -9.16 -10.88 12.95
CA LEU A 112 -8.72 -9.50 12.86
C LEU A 112 -7.25 -9.28 13.29
N ALA A 113 -6.79 -9.98 14.32
CA ALA A 113 -5.41 -9.81 14.79
C ALA A 113 -4.38 -10.28 13.75
N VAL A 114 -4.69 -11.34 13.00
CA VAL A 114 -3.85 -11.83 11.90
C VAL A 114 -3.86 -10.85 10.73
N ASP A 115 -4.99 -10.26 10.38
CA ASP A 115 -5.08 -9.29 9.27
C ASP A 115 -4.31 -8.00 9.58
N ILE A 116 -4.46 -7.47 10.80
CA ILE A 116 -3.68 -6.32 11.28
C ILE A 116 -2.18 -6.63 11.28
N THR A 117 -1.81 -7.84 11.73
CA THR A 117 -0.41 -8.29 11.75
C THR A 117 0.16 -8.43 10.35
N ASN A 118 -0.61 -9.01 9.42
CA ASN A 118 -0.25 -9.13 8.00
C ASN A 118 0.01 -7.74 7.40
N PHE A 119 -0.92 -6.80 7.62
CA PHE A 119 -0.79 -5.43 7.13
C PHE A 119 0.49 -4.77 7.64
N PHE A 120 0.76 -4.86 8.95
CA PHE A 120 1.98 -4.32 9.55
C PHE A 120 3.26 -4.95 8.99
N ILE A 121 3.33 -6.29 8.92
CA ILE A 121 4.50 -7.02 8.40
C ILE A 121 4.76 -6.64 6.95
N SER A 122 3.73 -6.57 6.12
CA SER A 122 3.84 -6.23 4.70
C SER A 122 4.42 -4.83 4.49
N ILE A 123 3.98 -3.85 5.27
CA ILE A 123 4.55 -2.49 5.27
C ILE A 123 6.01 -2.52 5.74
N ALA A 124 6.31 -3.23 6.82
CA ALA A 124 7.68 -3.31 7.35
C ALA A 124 8.65 -3.92 6.33
N VAL A 125 8.27 -5.02 5.67
CA VAL A 125 9.07 -5.65 4.60
C VAL A 125 9.28 -4.68 3.45
N ALA A 126 8.24 -3.97 3.02
CA ALA A 126 8.35 -2.98 1.94
C ALA A 126 9.30 -1.83 2.26
N GLN A 127 9.24 -1.27 3.48
CA GLN A 127 10.15 -0.20 3.92
C GLN A 127 11.60 -0.71 4.07
N VAL A 128 11.80 -1.93 4.55
CA VAL A 128 13.13 -2.56 4.57
C VAL A 128 13.70 -2.70 3.16
N ILE A 129 12.90 -3.14 2.18
CA ILE A 129 13.32 -3.25 0.79
C ILE A 129 13.60 -1.86 0.19
N SER A 130 12.74 -0.87 0.45
CA SER A 130 12.96 0.53 0.04
C SER A 130 14.31 1.05 0.56
N TYR A 131 14.56 0.92 1.86
CA TYR A 131 15.84 1.29 2.48
C TYR A 131 17.03 0.65 1.76
N ARG A 132 16.99 -0.67 1.52
CA ARG A 132 18.08 -1.40 0.86
C ARG A 132 18.31 -0.88 -0.56
N LEU A 133 17.25 -0.66 -1.34
CA LEU A 133 17.34 -0.19 -2.72
C LEU A 133 17.86 1.25 -2.81
N ILE A 134 17.48 2.11 -1.87
CA ILE A 134 17.97 3.49 -1.78
C ILE A 134 19.48 3.54 -1.56
N LEU A 135 20.03 2.60 -0.79
CA LEU A 135 21.46 2.53 -0.51
C LEU A 135 22.32 1.98 -1.67
N ILE A 136 21.72 1.36 -2.67
CA ILE A 136 22.45 0.85 -3.84
C ILE A 136 22.94 2.05 -4.67
N GLN A 137 24.26 2.21 -4.81
CA GLN A 137 24.89 3.31 -5.55
C GLN A 137 25.11 2.94 -7.02
N ARG A 138 24.07 2.49 -7.74
CA ARG A 138 24.17 2.20 -9.18
C ARG A 138 23.67 3.39 -10.01
N HIS A 139 24.39 3.69 -11.08
CA HIS A 139 24.17 4.88 -11.90
C HIS A 139 23.59 4.49 -13.26
N HIS A 140 22.29 4.23 -13.31
CA HIS A 140 21.60 3.99 -14.56
C HIS A 140 20.34 4.86 -14.65
N THR A 141 20.31 5.79 -15.60
CA THR A 141 19.17 6.70 -15.82
C THR A 141 17.87 5.94 -16.09
N GLY A 142 17.93 4.77 -16.74
CA GLY A 142 16.76 3.93 -17.03
C GLY A 142 16.02 3.46 -15.77
N VAL A 143 16.72 3.26 -14.67
CA VAL A 143 16.13 2.79 -13.40
C VAL A 143 15.16 3.82 -12.81
N LYS A 144 15.45 5.12 -12.98
CA LYS A 144 14.55 6.19 -12.56
C LYS A 144 13.23 6.18 -13.34
N ILE A 145 13.31 5.97 -14.66
CA ILE A 145 12.14 5.90 -15.55
C ILE A 145 11.27 4.72 -15.16
N ILE A 146 11.88 3.54 -14.98
CA ILE A 146 11.16 2.34 -14.53
C ILE A 146 10.44 2.60 -13.20
N GLY A 147 11.11 3.21 -12.23
CA GLY A 147 10.50 3.57 -10.95
C GLY A 147 9.30 4.51 -11.12
N ALA A 148 9.42 5.53 -11.96
CA ALA A 148 8.31 6.45 -12.25
C ALA A 148 7.12 5.72 -12.92
N VAL A 149 7.39 4.82 -13.87
CA VAL A 149 6.37 4.02 -14.55
C VAL A 149 5.65 3.11 -13.54
N LEU A 150 6.37 2.45 -12.64
CA LEU A 150 5.75 1.61 -11.59
C LEU A 150 4.81 2.43 -10.71
N ILE A 151 5.24 3.61 -10.26
CA ILE A 151 4.42 4.49 -9.43
C ILE A 151 3.16 4.94 -10.19
N LEU A 152 3.30 5.37 -11.44
CA LEU A 152 2.16 5.78 -12.27
C LEU A 152 1.20 4.62 -12.58
N ALA A 153 1.73 3.42 -12.82
CA ALA A 153 0.92 2.23 -13.03
C ALA A 153 0.13 1.87 -11.76
N SER A 154 0.76 1.89 -10.58
CA SER A 154 0.08 1.70 -9.29
C SER A 154 -1.01 2.74 -9.07
N LEU A 155 -0.71 4.03 -9.25
CA LEU A 155 -1.72 5.10 -9.12
C LEU A 155 -2.92 4.86 -10.03
N THR A 156 -2.66 4.55 -11.29
CA THR A 156 -3.71 4.30 -12.28
C THR A 156 -4.54 3.08 -11.87
N ALA A 157 -3.90 2.00 -11.43
CA ALA A 157 -4.58 0.80 -10.98
C ALA A 157 -5.48 1.07 -9.76
N PHE A 158 -4.99 1.75 -8.72
CA PHE A 158 -5.79 2.03 -7.51
C PHE A 158 -6.93 3.02 -7.75
N CYS A 159 -6.77 3.97 -8.69
CA CYS A 159 -7.86 4.87 -9.07
C CYS A 159 -8.95 4.17 -9.90
N LEU A 160 -8.60 3.17 -10.72
CA LEU A 160 -9.55 2.54 -11.66
C LEU A 160 -10.17 1.25 -11.11
N LEU A 161 -9.38 0.36 -10.53
CA LEU A 161 -9.82 -1.02 -10.26
C LEU A 161 -10.72 -1.14 -9.03
N SER A 162 -10.89 -0.10 -8.21
CA SER A 162 -11.96 -0.07 -7.19
C SER A 162 -13.34 0.24 -7.80
N TYR A 163 -13.38 0.86 -8.98
CA TYR A 163 -14.63 1.15 -9.72
C TYR A 163 -14.93 0.07 -10.77
N PHE A 164 -13.88 -0.42 -11.42
CA PHE A 164 -13.93 -1.45 -12.45
C PHE A 164 -13.27 -2.73 -11.95
N ALA A 165 -13.69 -3.18 -10.77
CA ALA A 165 -13.15 -4.35 -10.11
C ALA A 165 -13.29 -5.60 -11.00
N PRO A 166 -12.16 -6.22 -11.42
CA PRO A 166 -12.19 -7.48 -12.14
C PRO A 166 -12.82 -8.59 -11.29
N ASP A 167 -13.50 -9.53 -11.94
CA ASP A 167 -14.01 -10.74 -11.29
C ASP A 167 -12.85 -11.72 -11.01
N CYS A 168 -12.10 -11.45 -9.95
CA CYS A 168 -11.10 -12.37 -9.44
C CYS A 168 -10.92 -12.26 -7.91
N PRO A 169 -10.35 -13.29 -7.26
CA PRO A 169 -10.42 -13.45 -5.81
C PRO A 169 -9.87 -12.28 -4.98
N ILE A 170 -8.91 -11.51 -5.51
CA ILE A 170 -8.31 -10.38 -4.77
C ILE A 170 -9.27 -9.20 -4.64
N PHE A 171 -10.24 -9.05 -5.54
CA PHE A 171 -11.23 -7.96 -5.53
C PHE A 171 -12.54 -8.34 -4.88
N LYS A 172 -12.73 -9.63 -4.57
CA LYS A 172 -13.94 -10.13 -3.95
C LYS A 172 -13.93 -9.81 -2.46
N ASP A 173 -14.99 -9.18 -2.01
CA ASP A 173 -15.25 -8.98 -0.58
C ASP A 173 -15.59 -10.35 0.06
N PRO A 174 -14.81 -10.84 1.04
CA PRO A 174 -15.10 -12.11 1.70
C PRO A 174 -16.38 -12.08 2.56
N VAL A 175 -16.85 -10.89 2.96
CA VAL A 175 -18.05 -10.72 3.81
C VAL A 175 -19.31 -10.71 2.97
N THR A 176 -19.35 -9.87 1.92
CA THR A 176 -20.57 -9.69 1.10
C THR A 176 -20.57 -10.52 -0.18
N GLY A 177 -19.40 -10.99 -0.63
CA GLY A 177 -19.22 -11.62 -1.93
C GLY A 177 -19.23 -10.66 -3.12
N GLY A 178 -19.38 -9.35 -2.88
CA GLY A 178 -19.40 -8.30 -3.90
C GLY A 178 -18.01 -7.87 -4.38
N TYR A 179 -17.99 -6.88 -5.29
CA TYR A 179 -16.78 -6.35 -5.93
C TYR A 179 -16.81 -4.84 -6.02
N GLY A 180 -15.67 -4.19 -5.73
CA GLY A 180 -15.52 -2.74 -5.86
C GLY A 180 -16.49 -1.92 -5.00
N ILE A 181 -16.82 -0.71 -5.45
CA ILE A 181 -17.63 0.26 -4.71
C ILE A 181 -19.14 -0.02 -4.76
N PHE A 182 -19.59 -0.89 -5.65
CA PHE A 182 -21.00 -1.22 -5.80
C PHE A 182 -21.32 -2.46 -4.95
N PRO A 183 -22.19 -2.33 -3.92
CA PRO A 183 -22.59 -3.49 -3.15
C PRO A 183 -23.34 -4.49 -4.03
N ALA A 184 -23.18 -5.79 -3.76
CA ALA A 184 -24.09 -6.81 -4.28
C ALA A 184 -25.52 -6.44 -3.82
N GLU A 185 -26.52 -6.64 -4.68
CA GLU A 185 -27.90 -6.11 -4.58
C GLU A 185 -28.72 -6.42 -3.30
N ASN A 186 -28.14 -6.98 -2.24
CA ASN A 186 -28.81 -7.30 -0.97
C ASN A 186 -28.15 -6.62 0.25
N MET A 187 -28.39 -5.31 0.41
CA MET A 187 -27.98 -4.55 1.60
C MET A 187 -28.96 -4.74 2.79
N SER A 188 -29.04 -5.96 3.33
CA SER A 188 -29.64 -6.20 4.66
C SER A 188 -28.62 -6.68 5.70
N GLY A 189 -27.34 -6.78 5.32
CA GLY A 189 -26.30 -7.47 6.09
C GLY A 189 -25.16 -6.61 6.65
N TRP A 190 -25.18 -5.28 6.50
CA TRP A 190 -24.20 -4.41 7.16
C TRP A 190 -24.48 -4.38 8.67
N LYS A 191 -24.00 -5.41 9.37
CA LYS A 191 -23.89 -5.48 10.81
C LYS A 191 -22.44 -5.81 11.13
N PHE A 192 -21.86 -4.92 11.94
CA PHE A 192 -20.58 -5.06 12.61
C PHE A 192 -20.22 -6.52 12.94
N GLN A 193 -19.07 -6.97 12.44
CA GLN A 193 -18.26 -8.00 13.06
C GLN A 193 -16.92 -7.40 13.45
#